data_AF-A0A7J2U5X6-F1
#
_entry.id   AF-A0A7J2U5X6-F1
#
_cell.length_a   1.000
_cell.length_b   1.000
_cell.length_c   1.000
_cell.angle_alpha   90.00
_cell.angle_beta   90.00
_cell.angle_gamma   90.00
#
_symmetry.space_group_name_H-M   'P 1'
#
loop_
_entity.id
_entity.type
_entity.pdbx_description
1 polymer ?
#
loop_
_entity_poly.entity_id
_entity_poly.type
_entity_poly.pdbx_seq_one_letter_code
_entity_poly.pdbx_strand_id
1 'polypeptide(L)' 'MLEERNVYDAILRGGKDIAHVHVADSNRLAPGLGMLDWEKIVFRLERIGYNGYISIEARIEPDLDTFLRIGIETLLPLIT' A
#
# COMPACT_ATOMS: atom_id res chain seq x y z
N MET A 1 -13.18 -3.56 -15.51
CA MET A 1 -12.16 -2.88 -14.70
C MET A 1 -10.82 -3.13 -15.38
N LEU A 2 -10.03 -2.09 -15.64
CA LEU A 2 -8.68 -2.26 -16.18
C LEU A 2 -7.75 -2.33 -14.98
N GLU A 3 -7.24 -3.52 -14.70
CA GLU A 3 -6.30 -3.75 -13.60
C GLU A 3 -4.92 -4.07 -14.16
N GLU A 4 -3.89 -3.72 -13.38
CA GLU A 4 -2.55 -4.12 -13.72
C GLU A 4 -2.39 -5.62 -13.58
N ARG A 5 -1.80 -6.26 -14.59
CA ARG A 5 -1.53 -7.71 -14.56
C ARG A 5 -0.60 -8.10 -13.41
N ASN A 6 0.26 -7.16 -13.01
CA ASN A 6 1.13 -7.29 -11.87
C ASN A 6 1.33 -5.90 -11.24
N VAL A 7 0.58 -5.63 -10.17
CA VAL A 7 0.65 -4.37 -9.42
C VAL A 7 2.05 -4.11 -8.88
N TYR A 8 2.77 -5.15 -8.49
CA TYR A 8 4.13 -4.99 -7.96
C TYR A 8 5.07 -4.46 -9.05
N ASP A 9 4.99 -5.00 -10.27
CA ASP A 9 5.87 -4.58 -11.37
C ASP A 9 5.49 -3.19 -11.91
N ALA A 10 4.26 -2.75 -11.69
CA ALA A 10 3.83 -1.39 -12.00
C ALA A 10 4.62 -0.34 -11.19
N ILE A 11 4.95 -0.62 -9.92
CA ILE A 11 5.76 0.28 -9.08
C ILE A 11 7.14 0.50 -9.71
N LEU A 12 7.79 -0.57 -10.14
CA LEU A 12 9.11 -0.51 -10.79
C LEU A 12 9.06 0.25 -12.12
N ARG A 13 7.98 0.07 -12.89
CA ARG A 13 7.75 0.80 -14.15
C ARG A 13 7.52 2.29 -13.93
N GLY A 14 6.76 2.67 -12.89
CA GLY A 14 6.54 4.07 -12.54
C GLY A 14 7.80 4.75 -12.03
N GLY A 15 8.62 4.04 -11.26
CA GLY A 15 9.94 4.50 -10.85
C GLY A 15 9.91 5.92 -10.26
N LYS A 16 10.83 6.77 -10.72
CA LYS A 16 10.97 8.17 -10.29
C LYS A 16 9.74 9.05 -10.57
N ASP A 17 8.84 8.63 -11.45
CA ASP A 17 7.66 9.41 -11.83
C ASP A 17 6.49 9.22 -10.85
N ILE A 18 6.62 8.29 -9.89
CA ILE A 18 5.66 8.11 -8.79
C ILE A 18 5.82 9.26 -7.80
N ALA A 19 4.92 10.25 -7.89
CA ALA A 19 4.91 11.40 -6.98
C ALA A 19 4.15 11.14 -5.67
N HIS A 20 3.11 10.30 -5.69
CA HIS A 20 2.27 10.01 -4.53
C HIS A 20 1.67 8.60 -4.57
N VAL A 21 1.36 8.03 -3.41
CA VAL A 21 0.84 6.67 -3.26
C VAL A 21 -0.38 6.67 -2.33
N HIS A 22 -1.51 6.19 -2.85
CA HIS A 22 -2.66 5.80 -2.04
C HIS A 22 -2.68 4.27 -1.93
N VAL A 23 -3.02 3.76 -0.74
CA VAL A 23 -3.08 2.33 -0.48
C VAL A 23 -4.43 1.89 0.09
N ALA A 24 -4.89 0.76 -0.41
CA ALA A 24 -5.96 -0.05 0.12
C ALA A 24 -5.60 -1.51 -0.18
N ASP A 25 -6.04 -2.45 0.63
CA ASP A 25 -5.86 -3.85 0.29
C ASP A 25 -6.74 -4.25 -0.90
N SER A 26 -6.48 -5.42 -1.46
CA SER A 26 -7.20 -6.06 -2.59
C SER A 26 -8.72 -6.05 -2.47
N ASN A 27 -9.28 -5.99 -1.26
CA ASN A 27 -10.71 -5.94 -0.97
C ASN A 27 -11.23 -4.52 -0.63
N ARG A 28 -10.41 -3.48 -0.86
CA ARG A 28 -10.62 -2.07 -0.48
C ARG A 28 -10.70 -1.81 1.03
N LEU A 29 -10.26 -2.75 1.87
CA LEU A 29 -10.13 -2.55 3.32
C LEU A 29 -8.72 -2.07 3.70
N ALA A 30 -8.46 -1.91 4.99
CA ALA A 30 -7.15 -1.56 5.51
C ALA A 30 -6.07 -2.55 5.02
N PRO A 31 -4.86 -2.08 4.72
CA PRO A 31 -3.69 -2.94 4.53
C PRO A 31 -3.60 -4.02 5.61
N GLY A 32 -3.48 -5.28 5.20
CA GLY A 32 -3.38 -6.45 6.08
C GLY A 32 -4.67 -7.26 6.19
N LEU A 33 -5.79 -6.76 5.64
CA LEU A 33 -7.08 -7.46 5.65
C LEU A 33 -7.40 -8.18 4.32
N GLY A 34 -6.54 -8.10 3.32
CA GLY A 34 -6.72 -8.78 2.04
C GLY A 34 -5.54 -9.69 1.70
N MET A 35 -5.19 -9.71 0.41
CA MET A 35 -4.21 -10.62 -0.19
C MET A 35 -3.02 -9.92 -0.84
N LEU A 36 -2.89 -8.60 -0.72
CA LEU A 36 -1.71 -7.90 -1.23
C LEU A 36 -0.47 -8.23 -0.39
N ASP A 37 0.66 -8.38 -1.07
CA ASP A 37 1.98 -8.57 -0.45
C ASP A 37 2.59 -7.20 -0.11
N TRP A 38 2.37 -6.75 1.12
CA TRP A 38 2.79 -5.42 1.58
C TRP A 38 4.30 -5.27 1.73
N GLU A 39 5.02 -6.32 2.14
CA GLU A 39 6.48 -6.32 2.17
C GLU A 39 7.04 -6.05 0.78
N LYS A 40 6.50 -6.73 -0.24
CA LYS A 40 6.91 -6.54 -1.63
C LYS A 40 6.54 -5.17 -2.19
N ILE A 41 5.41 -4.61 -1.79
CA ILE A 41 5.01 -3.24 -2.18
C ILE A 41 5.99 -2.22 -1.60
N VAL A 42 6.21 -2.24 -0.28
CA VAL A 42 7.07 -1.26 0.40
C VAL A 42 8.52 -1.40 -0.06
N PHE A 43 9.06 -2.62 -0.13
CA PHE A 43 10.40 -2.87 -0.66
C PHE A 43 10.58 -2.29 -2.07
N ARG A 44 9.57 -2.38 -2.93
CA ARG A 44 9.65 -1.84 -4.30
C ARG A 44 9.58 -0.32 -4.34
N LEU A 45 8.79 0.29 -3.47
CA LEU A 45 8.78 1.74 -3.28
C LEU A 45 10.16 2.24 -2.81
N GLU A 46 10.77 1.57 -1.84
CA GLU A 46 12.14 1.88 -1.40
C GLU A 46 13.16 1.69 -2.54
N ARG A 47 13.03 0.61 -3.32
CA ARG A 47 13.93 0.31 -4.45
C ARG A 47 13.94 1.38 -5.54
N ILE A 48 12.82 2.05 -5.76
CA ILE A 48 12.74 3.17 -6.71
C ILE A 48 13.12 4.52 -6.09
N GLY A 49 13.50 4.53 -4.80
CA GLY A 49 13.86 5.74 -4.07
C GLY A 49 12.67 6.62 -3.67
N TYR A 50 11.48 6.02 -3.51
CA TYR A 50 10.31 6.76 -3.08
C TYR A 50 10.41 7.13 -1.60
N ASN A 51 10.55 8.42 -1.31
CA ASN A 51 10.64 8.97 0.06
C ASN A 51 9.40 9.82 0.43
N GLY A 52 8.27 9.61 -0.24
CA GLY A 52 7.02 10.33 0.01
C GLY A 52 6.11 9.61 0.99
N TYR A 53 4.89 10.14 1.16
CA TYR A 53 3.88 9.55 2.05
C TYR A 53 3.15 8.37 1.42
N ILE A 54 2.92 7.33 2.24
CA ILE A 54 1.96 6.26 1.95
C ILE A 54 0.64 6.61 2.63
N SER A 55 -0.37 7.01 1.83
CA SER A 55 -1.67 7.45 2.34
C SER A 55 -2.69 6.31 2.29
N ILE A 56 -3.27 5.92 3.42
CA ILE A 56 -4.28 4.86 3.45
C ILE A 56 -5.64 5.44 3.00
N GLU A 57 -6.13 5.00 1.84
CA GLU A 57 -7.42 5.39 1.25
C GLU A 57 -8.28 4.14 1.01
N ALA A 58 -8.87 3.64 2.09
CA ALA A 58 -9.66 2.40 2.11
C ALA A 58 -11.01 2.60 2.83
N ARG A 59 -11.91 1.62 2.67
CA ARG A 59 -13.17 1.60 3.41
C ARG A 59 -12.89 1.39 4.90
N ILE A 60 -13.59 2.17 5.72
CA ILE A 60 -13.54 2.04 7.17
C ILE A 60 -14.50 0.93 7.58
N GLU A 61 -13.95 -0.26 7.83
CA GLU A 61 -14.68 -1.42 8.31
C GLU A 61 -13.79 -2.23 9.28
N PRO A 62 -14.35 -2.78 10.37
CA PRO A 62 -15.71 -2.57 10.86
C PRO A 62 -15.92 -1.20 11.53
N ASP A 63 -14.84 -0.58 12.02
CA ASP A 63 -14.84 0.70 12.72
C ASP A 63 -13.51 1.43 12.50
N LEU A 64 -13.46 2.73 12.84
CA LEU A 64 -12.29 3.58 12.62
C LEU A 64 -11.06 3.12 13.41
N ASP A 65 -11.23 2.71 14.67
CA ASP A 65 -10.12 2.34 15.54
C ASP A 65 -9.45 1.04 15.04
N THR A 66 -10.27 0.06 14.65
CA THR A 66 -9.81 -1.19 14.06
C THR A 66 -9.13 -0.96 12.71
N PHE A 67 -9.72 -0.12 11.85
CA PHE A 67 -9.14 0.28 10.57
C PHE A 67 -7.75 0.92 10.75
N LEU A 68 -7.63 1.90 11.64
CA LEU A 68 -6.38 2.62 11.90
C LEU A 68 -5.32 1.70 12.50
N ARG A 69 -5.68 0.91 13.53
CA ARG A 69 -4.77 -0.02 14.20
C ARG A 69 -4.16 -1.00 13.20
N ILE A 70 -4.99 -1.68 12.42
CA ILE A 70 -4.52 -2.71 11.48
C ILE A 70 -3.65 -2.09 10.37
N GLY A 71 -4.05 -0.93 9.85
CA GLY A 71 -3.25 -0.21 8.86
C GLY A 71 -1.86 0.16 9.38
N ILE A 72 -1.77 0.66 10.61
CA ILE A 72 -0.49 1.00 11.27
C ILE A 72 0.33 -0.25 11.55
N GLU A 73 -0.26 -1.28 12.15
CA GLU A 73 0.43 -2.53 12.49
C GLU A 73 0.97 -3.25 11.25
N THR A 74 0.30 -3.12 10.11
CA THR A 74 0.74 -3.72 8.85
C THR A 74 1.86 -2.92 8.18
N LEU A 75 1.75 -1.60 8.12
CA LEU A 75 2.67 -0.78 7.33
C LEU A 75 3.86 -0.25 8.13
N LEU A 76 3.67 0.13 9.39
CA LEU A 76 4.72 0.79 10.18
C LEU A 76 5.98 -0.07 10.34
N PRO A 77 5.92 -1.41 10.54
CA PRO A 77 7.11 -2.24 10.61
C PRO A 77 7.90 -2.34 9.30
N LEU A 78 7.28 -1.99 8.18
CA LEU A 78 7.86 -2.13 6.83
C LEU A 78 8.52 -0.84 6.35
N ILE A 79 8.28 0.29 7.02
CA ILE A 79 8.75 1.61 6.62
C ILE A 79 9.87 2.00 7.59
N THR A 80 11.08 2.24 7.07
CA THR A 80 12.24 2.73 7.84
C THR A 80 12.39 4.24 7.86
#